data_AF-H3KE04-F1
#
_entry.id   AF-H3KE04-F1
#
_cell.length_a   1.000
_cell.length_b   1.000
_cell.length_c   1.000
_cell.angle_alpha   90.00
_cell.angle_beta   90.00
_cell.angle_gamma   90.00
#
_symmetry.space_group_name_H-M   'P 1'
#
loop_
_entity.id
_entity.type
_entity.pdbx_description
1 polymer ?
#
loop_
_entity_poly.entity_id
_entity_poly.type
_entity_poly.pdbx_seq_one_letter_code
_entity_poly.pdbx_strand_id
1 'polypeptide(L)'
;MLRDYRCHRYATRIMEIARVLHVAESVETSLARQIAQDYMSRTAPTPGECFARPDHIPAVLTSTMGPAPLSVWEEDETLAKDLLDRLGVAPTMEMGMALYTATLCRHAGMSDCEESRVAQRRALPDGKSLGDLLVGFVEDEDPLEVVAQA
;
A
#
# COMPACT_ATOMS: atom_id res chain seq x y z
N MET A 1 -13.51 14.91 -6.15
CA MET A 1 -13.14 14.05 -7.28
C MET A 1 -12.43 12.80 -6.76
N LEU A 2 -12.61 11.62 -7.38
CA LEU A 2 -12.00 10.34 -6.96
C LEU A 2 -10.47 10.44 -6.83
N ARG A 3 -9.82 11.19 -7.72
CA ARG A 3 -8.38 11.45 -7.69
C ARG A 3 -7.91 12.08 -6.37
N ASP A 4 -8.57 13.15 -5.93
CA ASP A 4 -8.21 13.86 -4.70
C ASP A 4 -8.45 12.99 -3.46
N TYR A 5 -9.54 12.21 -3.49
CA TYR A 5 -9.84 11.25 -2.43
C TYR A 5 -8.74 10.19 -2.30
N ARG A 6 -8.34 9.55 -3.41
CA ARG A 6 -7.26 8.54 -3.42
C ARG A 6 -5.94 9.12 -2.92
N CYS A 7 -5.55 10.28 -3.44
CA CYS A 7 -4.32 10.96 -3.01
C CYS A 7 -4.33 11.26 -1.50
N HIS A 8 -5.44 11.78 -0.98
CA HIS A 8 -5.58 12.03 0.46
C HIS A 8 -5.52 10.74 1.29
N ARG A 9 -6.27 9.70 0.87
CA ARG A 9 -6.29 8.38 1.52
C ARG A 9 -4.88 7.78 1.61
N TYR A 10 -4.16 7.71 0.50
CA TYR A 10 -2.81 7.16 0.47
C TYR A 10 -1.81 8.01 1.25
N ALA A 11 -1.90 9.35 1.19
CA ALA A 11 -1.01 10.20 1.99
C ALA A 11 -1.21 9.98 3.50
N THR A 12 -2.46 9.89 3.97
CA THR A 12 -2.77 9.54 5.37
C THR A 12 -2.20 8.18 5.73
N ARG A 13 -2.37 7.20 4.85
CA ARG A 13 -1.87 5.84 5.03
C ARG A 13 -0.34 5.79 5.14
N ILE A 14 0.38 6.49 4.27
CA ILE A 14 1.85 6.58 4.29
C ILE A 14 2.33 7.19 5.61
N MET A 15 1.66 8.25 6.10
CA MET A 15 2.01 8.85 7.40
C MET A 15 1.77 7.92 8.58
N GLU A 16 0.75 7.04 8.53
CA GLU A 16 0.58 5.99 9.54
C GLU A 16 1.68 4.93 9.45
N ILE A 17 1.98 4.46 8.24
CA ILE A 17 3.04 3.47 7.99
C ILE A 17 4.37 3.99 8.55
N ALA A 18 4.75 5.24 8.24
CA ALA A 18 5.98 5.83 8.74
C ALA A 18 6.11 5.82 10.26
N ARG A 19 4.98 6.10 10.96
CA ARG A 19 4.89 6.07 12.42
C ARG A 19 5.07 4.66 12.96
N VAL A 20 4.41 3.67 12.35
CA VAL A 20 4.48 2.25 12.75
C VAL A 20 5.87 1.66 12.51
N LEU A 21 6.51 2.02 11.38
CA LEU A 21 7.84 1.53 11.03
C LEU A 21 8.97 2.26 11.79
N HIS A 22 8.65 3.30 12.55
CA HIS A 22 9.62 4.12 13.28
C HIS A 22 10.73 4.72 12.40
N VAL A 23 10.42 5.02 11.13
CA VAL A 23 11.41 5.54 10.16
C VAL A 23 11.48 7.06 10.11
N ALA A 24 10.46 7.76 10.63
CA ALA A 24 10.48 9.21 10.79
C ALA A 24 9.49 9.64 11.88
N GLU A 25 9.91 10.54 12.77
CA GLU A 25 8.99 11.16 13.75
C GLU A 25 7.91 12.00 13.07
N SER A 26 8.22 12.57 11.90
CA SER A 26 7.26 13.19 11.01
C SER A 26 7.69 13.03 9.56
N VAL A 27 6.85 12.42 8.73
CA VAL A 27 6.98 12.46 7.28
C VAL A 27 6.37 13.77 6.80
N GLU A 28 7.09 14.54 6.00
CA GLU A 28 6.53 15.74 5.42
C GLU A 28 5.30 15.41 4.57
N THR A 29 4.23 16.18 4.75
CA THR A 29 2.99 16.02 3.98
C THR A 29 3.23 16.09 2.47
N SER A 30 4.23 16.86 2.03
CA SER A 30 4.71 16.94 0.64
C SER A 30 5.19 15.58 0.11
N LEU A 31 6.06 14.90 0.86
CA LEU A 31 6.61 13.58 0.50
C LEU A 31 5.50 12.52 0.46
N ALA A 32 4.65 12.47 1.50
CA ALA A 32 3.53 11.53 1.54
C ALA A 32 2.57 11.72 0.35
N ARG A 33 2.33 12.96 -0.07
CA ARG A 33 1.51 13.27 -1.25
C ARG A 33 2.19 12.89 -2.56
N GLN A 34 3.52 13.05 -2.67
CA GLN A 34 4.26 12.64 -3.86
C GLN A 34 4.19 11.12 -4.05
N ILE A 35 4.49 10.36 -2.99
CA ILE A 35 4.38 8.89 -3.01
C ILE A 35 2.94 8.45 -3.34
N ALA A 36 1.93 9.09 -2.72
CA ALA A 36 0.53 8.82 -3.01
C ALA A 36 0.17 9.07 -4.49
N GLN A 37 0.70 10.14 -5.10
CA GLN A 37 0.48 10.48 -6.50
C GLN A 37 1.16 9.47 -7.45
N ASP A 38 2.37 9.06 -7.13
CA ASP A 38 3.11 8.04 -7.89
C ASP A 38 2.35 6.70 -7.83
N TYR A 39 2.00 6.24 -6.63
CA TYR A 39 1.26 5.00 -6.40
C TYR A 39 -0.09 4.99 -7.15
N MET A 40 -0.87 6.06 -7.06
CA MET A 40 -2.18 6.11 -7.72
C MET A 40 -2.09 6.21 -9.25
N SER A 41 -0.96 6.68 -9.79
CA SER A 41 -0.73 6.76 -11.24
C SER A 41 -0.51 5.39 -11.88
N ARG A 42 -0.05 4.41 -11.08
CA ARG A 42 0.30 3.06 -11.52
C ARG A 42 -0.65 1.97 -11.01
N THR A 43 -1.63 2.29 -10.15
CA THR A 43 -2.58 1.31 -9.59
C THR A 43 -4.03 1.69 -9.87
N ALA A 44 -4.80 0.73 -10.41
CA ALA A 44 -6.23 0.88 -10.60
C ALA A 44 -6.93 1.15 -9.25
N PRO A 45 -8.04 1.92 -9.23
CA PRO A 45 -8.80 2.14 -8.00
C PRO A 45 -9.40 0.84 -7.47
N THR A 46 -9.41 0.69 -6.14
CA THR A 46 -10.06 -0.47 -5.51
C THR A 46 -11.59 -0.35 -5.58
N PRO A 47 -12.34 -1.46 -5.50
CA PRO A 47 -13.79 -1.40 -5.40
C PRO A 47 -14.27 -0.48 -4.26
N GLY A 48 -13.62 -0.53 -3.09
CA GLY A 48 -13.94 0.32 -1.94
C GLY A 48 -13.80 1.82 -2.24
N GLU A 49 -12.80 2.22 -3.02
CA GLU A 49 -12.61 3.61 -3.45
C GLU A 49 -13.68 4.06 -4.44
N CYS A 50 -14.04 3.18 -5.38
CA CYS A 50 -15.12 3.42 -6.33
C CYS A 50 -16.49 3.59 -5.62
N PHE A 51 -16.76 2.81 -4.57
CA PHE A 51 -17.98 2.96 -3.77
C PHE A 51 -17.98 4.22 -2.92
N ALA A 52 -16.84 4.60 -2.34
CA ALA A 52 -16.74 5.81 -1.51
C ALA A 52 -16.94 7.11 -2.31
N ARG A 53 -16.68 7.08 -3.63
CA ARG A 53 -16.83 8.20 -4.56
C ARG A 53 -17.47 7.73 -5.88
N PRO A 54 -18.82 7.56 -5.89
CA PRO A 54 -19.56 7.03 -7.04
C PRO A 54 -19.62 8.00 -8.22
N ASP A 55 -19.17 9.23 -8.03
CA ASP A 55 -19.17 10.33 -9.00
C ASP A 55 -18.38 10.02 -10.30
N HIS A 56 -17.64 8.90 -10.38
CA HIS A 56 -16.83 8.53 -11.55
C HIS A 56 -16.67 7.01 -11.77
N ILE A 57 -17.45 6.43 -12.69
CA ILE A 57 -17.01 5.32 -13.57
C ILE A 57 -17.73 5.54 -14.91
N PRO A 58 -17.06 5.90 -16.03
CA PRO A 58 -16.22 4.94 -16.75
C PRO A 58 -14.97 5.52 -17.45
N ALA A 59 -14.01 4.64 -17.73
CA ALA A 59 -12.72 4.88 -18.42
C ALA A 59 -11.76 5.76 -17.59
N VAL A 60 -10.59 5.27 -17.18
CA VAL A 60 -9.61 4.65 -18.05
C VAL A 60 -8.89 3.57 -17.25
N LEU A 61 -9.24 2.30 -17.51
CA LEU A 61 -8.20 1.26 -17.47
C LEU A 61 -7.25 1.62 -18.61
N THR A 62 -6.34 2.58 -18.40
CA THR A 62 -5.24 2.74 -19.36
C THR A 62 -4.51 1.42 -19.32
N SER A 63 -4.09 0.90 -20.47
CA SER A 63 -3.34 -0.36 -20.54
C SER A 63 -1.99 -0.32 -19.80
N THR A 64 -1.70 0.77 -19.08
CA THR A 64 -0.47 1.04 -18.33
C THR A 64 -0.62 0.90 -16.82
N MET A 65 -1.84 0.86 -16.26
CA MET A 65 -2.02 0.72 -14.82
C MET A 65 -2.00 -0.76 -14.43
N GLY A 66 -1.26 -1.08 -13.36
CA GLY A 66 -1.34 -2.37 -12.70
C GLY A 66 -2.72 -2.60 -12.05
N PRO A 67 -3.02 -3.86 -11.69
CA PRO A 67 -4.28 -4.20 -11.03
C PRO A 67 -4.42 -3.46 -9.70
N ALA A 68 -5.66 -3.30 -9.26
CA ALA A 68 -5.91 -2.84 -7.90
C ALA A 68 -5.41 -3.91 -6.90
N PRO A 69 -4.80 -3.52 -5.78
CA PRO A 69 -4.38 -4.48 -4.76
C PRO A 69 -5.58 -5.28 -4.23
N LEU A 70 -5.41 -6.59 -4.05
CA LEU A 70 -6.47 -7.52 -3.63
C LEU A 70 -6.57 -7.64 -2.11
N SER A 71 -5.51 -7.29 -1.39
CA SER A 71 -5.43 -7.29 0.08
C SER A 71 -4.92 -5.97 0.64
N VAL A 72 -5.23 -5.72 1.92
CA VAL A 72 -4.72 -4.56 2.67
C VAL A 72 -3.19 -4.61 2.76
N TRP A 73 -2.62 -5.81 2.97
CA TRP A 73 -1.17 -6.04 2.98
C TRP A 73 -0.48 -5.60 1.69
N GLU A 74 -0.96 -5.99 0.51
CA GLU A 74 -0.31 -5.63 -0.77
C GLU A 74 -0.23 -4.11 -0.98
N GLU A 75 -1.27 -3.38 -0.55
CA GLU A 75 -1.27 -1.92 -0.55
C GLU A 75 -0.27 -1.36 0.46
N ASP A 76 -0.27 -1.89 1.69
CA ASP A 76 0.64 -1.48 2.76
C ASP A 76 2.11 -1.72 2.42
N GLU A 77 2.44 -2.91 1.91
CA GLU A 77 3.78 -3.31 1.51
C GLU A 77 4.31 -2.40 0.41
N THR A 78 3.51 -2.16 -0.63
CA THR A 78 3.94 -1.29 -1.74
C THR A 78 4.20 0.14 -1.24
N LEU A 79 3.29 0.70 -0.44
CA LEU A 79 3.45 2.05 0.10
C LEU A 79 4.62 2.15 1.10
N ALA A 80 4.85 1.10 1.88
CA ALA A 80 5.98 1.02 2.80
C ALA A 80 7.31 0.94 2.04
N LYS A 81 7.42 0.09 1.01
CA LYS A 81 8.61 -0.01 0.16
C LYS A 81 8.90 1.31 -0.56
N ASP A 82 7.89 1.96 -1.13
CA ASP A 82 8.04 3.30 -1.72
C ASP A 82 8.56 4.32 -0.71
N LEU A 83 7.99 4.32 0.51
CA LEU A 83 8.43 5.23 1.57
C LEU A 83 9.89 4.96 1.96
N LEU A 84 10.25 3.70 2.18
CA LEU A 84 11.59 3.28 2.58
C LEU A 84 12.63 3.64 1.51
N ASP A 85 12.33 3.40 0.23
CA ASP A 85 13.17 3.79 -0.90
C ASP A 85 13.40 5.31 -0.93
N ARG A 86 12.32 6.11 -0.80
CA ARG A 86 12.43 7.58 -0.75
C ARG A 86 13.25 8.09 0.43
N LEU A 87 13.30 7.34 1.53
CA LEU A 87 14.08 7.67 2.72
C LEU A 87 15.49 7.06 2.70
N GLY A 88 15.83 6.19 1.75
CA GLY A 88 17.09 5.46 1.70
C GLY A 88 17.29 4.49 2.88
N VAL A 89 16.19 3.92 3.39
CA VAL A 89 16.19 3.00 4.54
C VAL A 89 15.92 1.58 4.05
N ALA A 90 16.80 0.63 4.41
CA ALA A 90 16.59 -0.77 4.05
C ALA A 90 15.47 -1.39 4.91
N PRO A 91 14.56 -2.19 4.30
CA PRO A 91 13.53 -2.91 5.05
C PRO A 91 14.15 -3.94 5.99
N THR A 92 13.53 -4.16 7.14
CA THR A 92 13.94 -5.17 8.12
C THR A 92 12.78 -6.09 8.50
N MET A 93 13.10 -7.26 9.06
CA MET A 93 12.09 -8.19 9.57
C MET A 93 11.22 -7.55 10.67
N GLU A 94 11.79 -6.69 11.51
CA GLU A 94 11.06 -5.94 12.53
C GLU A 94 10.04 -4.98 11.90
N MET A 95 10.45 -4.25 10.85
CA MET A 95 9.55 -3.39 10.08
C MET A 95 8.44 -4.20 9.41
N GLY A 96 8.76 -5.37 8.83
CA GLY A 96 7.76 -6.27 8.25
C GLY A 96 6.74 -6.75 9.28
N MET A 97 7.18 -7.09 10.49
CA MET A 97 6.29 -7.47 11.61
C MET A 97 5.42 -6.32 12.10
N ALA A 98 5.99 -5.11 12.18
CA ALA A 98 5.25 -3.90 12.54
C ALA A 98 4.18 -3.59 11.48
N LEU A 99 4.54 -3.66 10.20
CA LEU A 99 3.62 -3.48 9.08
C LEU A 99 2.50 -4.53 9.10
N TYR A 100 2.84 -5.79 9.37
CA TYR A 100 1.88 -6.90 9.42
C TYR A 100 0.83 -6.65 10.50
N THR A 101 1.29 -6.27 11.69
CA THR A 101 0.42 -5.94 12.81
C THR A 101 -0.48 -4.74 12.47
N ALA A 102 0.08 -3.67 11.90
CA ALA A 102 -0.70 -2.49 11.50
C ALA A 102 -1.73 -2.81 10.40
N THR A 103 -1.38 -3.67 9.44
CA THR A 103 -2.27 -4.15 8.39
C THR A 103 -3.51 -4.82 8.99
N LEU A 104 -3.31 -5.72 9.96
CA LEU A 104 -4.40 -6.40 10.65
C LEU A 104 -5.26 -5.44 11.47
N CYS A 105 -4.64 -4.55 12.26
CA CYS A 105 -5.34 -3.54 13.04
C CYS A 105 -6.21 -2.65 12.15
N ARG A 106 -5.69 -2.25 11.00
CA ARG A 106 -6.41 -1.43 10.05
C ARG A 106 -7.56 -2.15 9.38
N HIS A 107 -7.36 -3.41 8.98
CA HIS A 107 -8.44 -4.24 8.48
C HIS A 107 -9.56 -4.40 9.54
N ALA A 108 -9.21 -4.42 10.83
CA ALA A 108 -10.18 -4.42 11.92
C ALA A 108 -10.85 -3.06 12.21
N GLY A 109 -10.53 -2.00 11.43
CA GLY A 109 -11.10 -0.66 11.61
C GLY A 109 -10.41 0.19 12.69
N MET A 110 -9.16 -0.10 13.03
CA MET A 110 -8.38 0.63 14.05
C MET A 110 -7.39 1.63 13.42
N SER A 111 -7.77 2.30 12.33
CA SER A 111 -6.91 3.23 11.58
C SER A 111 -7.66 4.50 11.24
N ASP A 112 -6.93 5.61 11.10
CA ASP A 112 -7.47 6.88 10.63
C ASP A 112 -7.82 6.82 9.13
N CYS A 113 -7.33 5.80 8.43
CA CYS A 113 -7.56 5.51 7.02
C CYS A 113 -8.39 4.23 6.82
N GLU A 114 -9.68 4.28 7.17
CA GLU A 114 -10.59 3.14 7.00
C GLU A 114 -10.85 2.76 5.53
N GLU A 115 -11.03 1.46 5.28
CA GLU A 115 -11.63 0.98 4.03
C GLU A 115 -13.15 1.10 4.06
N SER A 116 -13.77 1.22 2.88
CA SER A 116 -15.22 1.11 2.77
C SER A 116 -15.70 -0.28 3.21
N ARG A 117 -16.55 -0.33 4.24
CA ARG A 117 -17.15 -1.59 4.75
C ARG A 117 -17.96 -2.36 3.69
N VAL A 118 -18.43 -1.67 2.64
CA VAL A 118 -19.26 -2.26 1.58
C VAL A 118 -18.44 -3.13 0.62
N ALA A 119 -17.14 -2.85 0.48
CA ALA A 119 -16.26 -3.59 -0.43
C ALA A 119 -14.87 -3.74 0.19
N GLN A 120 -14.85 -4.16 1.44
CA GLN A 120 -13.63 -4.37 2.20
C GLN A 120 -12.84 -5.54 1.60
N ARG A 121 -11.54 -5.31 1.41
CA ARG A 121 -10.63 -6.32 0.87
C ARG A 121 -10.13 -7.23 1.99
N ARG A 122 -9.53 -8.38 1.64
CA ARG A 122 -8.92 -9.28 2.64
C ARG A 122 -7.78 -8.55 3.35
N ALA A 123 -7.53 -8.90 4.61
CA ALA A 123 -6.38 -8.34 5.34
C ALA A 123 -5.06 -8.73 4.67
N LEU A 124 -4.91 -10.00 4.34
CA LEU A 124 -3.68 -10.63 3.83
C LEU A 124 -3.97 -11.33 2.48
N PRO A 125 -2.95 -11.54 1.64
CA PRO A 125 -3.09 -12.29 0.40
C PRO A 125 -3.30 -13.80 0.67
N ASP A 126 -3.96 -14.46 -0.28
CA ASP A 126 -4.30 -15.88 -0.15
C ASP A 126 -3.10 -16.80 -0.30
N GLY A 127 -3.04 -17.84 0.54
CA GLY A 127 -2.02 -18.87 0.45
C GLY A 127 -0.61 -18.44 0.86
N LYS A 128 -0.44 -17.20 1.36
CA LYS A 128 0.83 -16.72 1.91
C LYS A 128 0.87 -16.89 3.42
N SER A 129 1.94 -17.52 3.90
CA SER A 129 2.26 -17.57 5.33
C SER A 129 2.85 -16.24 5.79
N LEU A 130 2.88 -15.99 7.10
CA LEU A 130 3.59 -14.82 7.66
C LEU A 130 5.05 -14.78 7.18
N GLY A 131 5.72 -15.95 7.14
CA GLY A 131 7.10 -16.03 6.66
C GLY A 131 7.26 -15.52 5.23
N ASP A 132 6.34 -15.91 4.32
CA ASP A 132 6.37 -15.47 2.93
C ASP A 132 6.19 -13.95 2.81
N LEU A 133 5.32 -13.37 3.65
CA LEU A 133 5.08 -11.92 3.67
C LEU A 133 6.31 -11.16 4.17
N LEU A 134 6.95 -11.64 5.23
CA LEU A 134 8.13 -10.98 5.81
C LEU A 134 9.35 -11.08 4.88
N VAL A 135 9.57 -12.25 4.28
CA VAL A 135 10.64 -12.44 3.30
C VAL A 135 10.40 -11.54 2.10
N GLY A 136 9.18 -11.57 1.53
CA GLY A 136 8.81 -10.70 0.42
C GLY A 136 8.96 -9.21 0.75
N PHE A 137 8.70 -8.80 1.99
CA PHE A 137 8.88 -7.41 2.41
C PHE A 137 10.35 -6.97 2.48
N VAL A 138 11.23 -7.85 2.97
CA VAL A 138 12.65 -7.54 3.19
C VAL A 138 13.48 -7.71 1.92
N GLU A 139 13.13 -8.67 1.08
CA GLU A 139 13.80 -8.93 -0.18
C GLU A 139 13.16 -8.09 -1.29
N ASP A 140 13.98 -7.33 -2.02
CA ASP A 140 13.56 -6.84 -3.32
C ASP A 140 13.55 -8.05 -4.25
N GLU A 141 12.38 -8.66 -4.46
CA GLU A 141 12.24 -9.56 -5.61
C GLU A 141 12.36 -8.71 -6.87
N ASP A 142 13.57 -8.59 -7.41
CA ASP A 142 13.76 -8.12 -8.78
C ASP A 142 13.28 -9.25 -9.71
N PRO A 143 12.14 -9.10 -10.41
CA PRO A 143 11.60 -10.17 -11.25
C PRO A 143 12.54 -10.59 -12.39
N LEU A 144 13.63 -9.85 -12.64
CA LEU A 144 14.64 -10.17 -13.64
C LEU A 144 15.71 -11.17 -13.19
N GLU A 145 15.91 -11.41 -11.89
CA GLU A 145 16.89 -12.41 -11.43
C GLU A 145 16.37 -13.85 -11.50
N VAL A 146 15.04 -14.05 -11.40
CA VAL A 146 14.43 -15.39 -11.46
C VAL A 146 14.54 -16.02 -12.86
N VAL A 147 14.64 -15.20 -13.91
CA VAL A 147 14.80 -15.68 -15.30
C VAL A 147 16.27 -15.97 -15.64
N ALA A 148 17.22 -15.41 -14.91
CA ALA A 148 18.65 -15.64 -15.14
C ALA A 148 19.17 -16.95 -14.54
N GLN A 149 18.36 -17.64 -13.72
CA GLN A 149 18.74 -18.88 -13.03
C GLN A 149 17.91 -20.11 -13.46
N ALA A 150 17.07 -20.00 -14.49
CA ALA A 150 16.23 -21.08 -15.02
C ALA A 150 16.75 -21.65 -16.36
#